data_AF-A0A814JVC4-F1
#
_entry.id   AF-A0A814JVC4-F1
#
_cell.length_a   1.000
_cell.length_b   1.000
_cell.length_c   1.000
_cell.angle_alpha   90.00
_cell.angle_beta   90.00
_cell.angle_gamma   90.00
#
_symmetry.space_group_name_H-M   'P 1'
#
loop_
_entity.id
_entity.type
_entity.pdbx_description
1 polymer ?
#
loop_
_entity_poly.entity_id
_entity_poly.type
_entity_poly.pdbx_seq_one_letter_code
_entity_poly.pdbx_strand_id
1 'polypeptide(L)'
;MVDRNYNARIIYGQLAPIIENPFRNGSIQCYNMKNEIVTCSSDQMCSIVYDQREDIVRSRDCEENYKPGVYVFDGEHHSTFDIECNRNLCNTDETLSQVKNIFNNHGLTDANGRRIADGNKKMVSSFLMTLAMIFIIFYHF
;
A
#
# COMPACT_ATOMS: atom_id res chain seq x y z
N MET A 1 -9.99 15.05 3.56
CA MET A 1 -10.06 13.72 2.92
C MET A 1 -10.27 13.95 1.44
N VAL A 2 -9.30 13.60 0.61
CA VAL A 2 -9.43 13.72 -0.85
C VAL A 2 -10.04 12.41 -1.35
N ASP A 3 -11.09 12.54 -2.15
CA ASP A 3 -11.86 11.43 -2.69
C ASP A 3 -11.11 10.85 -3.90
N ARG A 4 -10.39 9.75 -3.69
CA ARG A 4 -9.78 9.00 -4.78
C ARG A 4 -10.83 8.04 -5.31
N ASN A 5 -11.05 8.06 -6.62
CA ASN A 5 -11.89 7.08 -7.29
C ASN A 5 -11.11 5.75 -7.48
N TYR A 6 -10.53 5.21 -6.39
CA TYR A 6 -10.03 3.84 -6.40
C TYR A 6 -11.16 2.92 -5.97
N ASN A 7 -11.29 1.78 -6.65
CA ASN A 7 -12.30 0.80 -6.31
C ASN A 7 -11.82 -0.01 -5.11
N ALA A 8 -12.08 0.49 -3.90
CA ALA A 8 -11.68 -0.13 -2.64
C ALA A 8 -12.12 -1.60 -2.56
N ARG A 9 -13.28 -1.94 -3.14
CA ARG A 9 -13.79 -3.30 -3.22
C ARG A 9 -12.90 -4.21 -4.07
N ILE A 10 -12.40 -3.73 -5.21
CA ILE A 10 -11.47 -4.50 -6.06
C ILE A 10 -10.14 -4.71 -5.34
N ILE A 11 -9.56 -3.65 -4.76
CA ILE A 11 -8.29 -3.72 -4.03
C ILE A 11 -8.42 -4.70 -2.86
N TYR A 12 -9.46 -4.56 -2.04
CA TYR A 12 -9.73 -5.48 -0.94
C TYR A 12 -9.94 -6.92 -1.43
N GLY A 13 -10.65 -7.13 -2.54
CA GLY A 13 -10.81 -8.45 -3.14
C GLY A 13 -9.51 -9.11 -3.59
N GLN A 14 -8.47 -8.33 -3.91
CA GLN A 14 -7.13 -8.84 -4.21
C GLN A 14 -6.28 -9.07 -2.95
N LEU A 15 -6.48 -8.26 -1.90
CA LEU A 15 -5.77 -8.40 -0.63
C LEU A 15 -6.30 -9.55 0.22
N ALA A 16 -7.62 -9.75 0.27
CA ALA A 16 -8.24 -10.70 1.19
C ALA A 16 -7.68 -12.14 1.06
N PRO A 17 -7.47 -12.71 -0.15
CA PRO A 17 -6.86 -14.03 -0.29
C PRO A 17 -5.42 -14.12 0.21
N ILE A 18 -4.74 -12.99 0.39
CA ILE A 18 -3.34 -12.89 0.86
C ILE A 18 -3.33 -12.81 2.39
N ILE A 19 -4.13 -11.92 2.97
CA ILE A 19 -4.04 -11.57 4.40
C ILE A 19 -5.09 -12.25 5.29
N GLU A 20 -6.17 -12.79 4.71
CA GLU A 20 -7.29 -13.34 5.47
C GLU A 20 -7.36 -14.87 5.46
N ASN A 21 -7.68 -15.42 6.64
CA ASN A 21 -8.23 -16.75 6.86
C ASN A 21 -9.59 -16.59 7.55
N PRO A 22 -10.71 -16.58 6.81
CA PRO A 22 -12.04 -16.44 7.40
C PRO A 22 -12.41 -17.64 8.28
N PHE A 23 -11.68 -18.75 8.18
CA PHE A 23 -11.89 -19.98 8.95
C PHE A 23 -10.86 -20.14 10.08
N ARG A 24 -10.17 -19.05 10.47
CA ARG A 24 -9.25 -19.10 11.60
C ARG A 24 -9.99 -19.57 12.85
N ASN A 25 -9.46 -20.61 13.49
CA ASN A 25 -9.97 -21.14 14.74
C ASN A 25 -8.81 -21.37 15.70
N GLY A 26 -8.38 -20.30 16.39
CA GLY A 26 -7.34 -20.36 17.41
C GLY A 26 -6.05 -19.60 17.06
N SER A 27 -4.94 -20.10 17.60
CA SER A 27 -3.61 -19.54 17.40
C SER A 27 -3.16 -19.64 15.93
N ILE A 28 -2.20 -18.80 15.58
CA ILE A 28 -1.55 -18.81 14.27
C ILE A 28 -0.03 -18.82 14.46
N GLN A 29 0.68 -19.24 13.41
CA GLN A 29 2.13 -19.21 13.37
C GLN A 29 2.59 -18.01 12.55
N CYS A 30 3.60 -17.27 13.01
CA CYS A 30 4.19 -16.13 12.31
C CYS A 30 5.71 -16.23 12.33
N TYR A 31 6.38 -15.50 11.44
CA TYR A 31 7.82 -15.31 11.52
C TYR A 31 8.15 -14.12 12.42
N ASN A 32 9.19 -14.25 13.25
CA ASN A 32 9.79 -13.10 13.92
C ASN A 32 10.91 -12.47 13.06
N MET A 33 11.54 -11.40 13.56
CA MET A 33 12.68 -10.74 12.88
C MET A 33 13.92 -11.62 12.69
N LYS A 34 14.05 -12.72 13.43
CA LYS A 34 15.11 -13.72 13.26
C LYS A 34 14.73 -14.83 12.26
N ASN A 35 13.58 -14.69 11.61
CA ASN A 35 13.00 -15.68 10.71
C ASN A 35 12.70 -17.02 11.40
N GLU A 36 12.46 -16.99 12.72
CA GLU A 36 12.01 -18.12 13.52
C GLU A 36 10.48 -18.15 13.55
N ILE A 37 9.91 -19.36 13.63
CA ILE A 37 8.45 -19.51 13.76
C ILE A 37 8.05 -19.33 15.21
N VAL A 38 7.16 -18.36 15.46
CA VAL A 38 6.52 -18.12 16.75
C VAL A 38 5.03 -18.42 16.67
N THR A 39 4.42 -18.78 17.80
CA THR A 39 2.97 -19.02 17.87
C THR A 39 2.31 -17.82 18.55
N CYS A 40 1.40 -17.17 17.83
CA CYS A 40 0.63 -16.05 18.35
C CYS A 40 -0.66 -16.53 19.00
N SER A 41 -1.13 -15.78 20.00
CA SER A 41 -2.42 -16.04 20.64
C SER A 41 -3.59 -15.82 19.68
N SER A 42 -4.79 -16.24 20.07
CA SER A 42 -5.99 -16.17 19.23
C SER A 42 -6.44 -14.75 18.89
N ASP A 43 -6.06 -13.77 19.70
CA ASP A 43 -6.31 -12.33 19.59
C ASP A 43 -5.20 -11.57 18.86
N GLN A 44 -4.10 -12.23 18.51
CA GLN A 44 -2.98 -11.64 17.78
C GLN A 44 -2.99 -11.99 16.30
N MET A 45 -2.32 -11.18 15.48
CA MET A 45 -2.13 -11.37 14.03
C MET A 45 -0.64 -11.39 13.68
N CYS A 46 -0.28 -11.98 12.54
CA CYS A 46 1.06 -11.78 12.01
C CYS A 46 1.15 -10.36 11.45
N SER A 47 2.12 -9.58 11.89
CA SER A 47 2.43 -8.26 11.32
C SER A 47 3.76 -8.30 10.57
N ILE A 48 3.84 -7.47 9.53
CA ILE A 48 5.09 -7.01 8.92
C ILE A 48 5.03 -5.49 8.76
N VAL A 49 5.97 -4.80 9.40
CA VAL A 49 6.16 -3.36 9.28
C VAL A 49 7.36 -3.10 8.38
N TYR A 50 7.12 -2.49 7.24
CA TYR A 50 8.12 -2.18 6.24
C TYR A 50 8.29 -0.67 6.08
N ASP A 51 9.52 -0.20 6.26
CA ASP A 51 9.92 1.19 6.02
C ASP A 51 10.18 1.42 4.54
N GLN A 52 9.30 2.17 3.91
CA GLN A 52 9.34 2.44 2.47
C GLN A 52 10.50 3.38 2.11
N ARG A 53 11.01 4.18 3.04
CA ARG A 53 12.11 5.13 2.75
C ARG A 53 13.46 4.47 2.77
N GLU A 54 13.66 3.59 3.75
CA GLU A 54 14.92 2.85 3.91
C GLU A 54 14.93 1.54 3.12
N ASP A 55 13.79 1.12 2.55
CA ASP A 55 13.61 -0.14 1.84
C ASP A 55 13.96 -1.35 2.71
N ILE A 56 13.51 -1.34 3.98
CA ILE A 56 13.80 -2.40 4.94
C ILE A 56 12.57 -2.81 5.74
N VAL A 57 12.53 -4.09 6.13
CA VAL A 57 11.58 -4.59 7.11
C VAL A 57 12.05 -4.18 8.51
N ARG A 58 11.22 -3.42 9.22
CA ARG A 58 11.50 -2.94 10.59
C ARG A 58 11.04 -3.93 11.65
N SER A 59 9.92 -4.61 11.40
CA SER A 59 9.35 -5.56 12.34
C SER A 59 8.64 -6.70 11.61
N ARG A 60 8.69 -7.88 12.25
CA ARG A 60 7.85 -9.04 11.99
C ARG A 60 7.59 -9.69 13.34
N ASP A 61 6.33 -9.78 13.75
CA ASP A 61 5.95 -10.46 14.98
C ASP A 61 4.43 -10.70 15.05
N CYS A 62 3.98 -11.18 16.21
CA CYS A 62 2.60 -11.16 16.65
C CYS A 62 2.19 -9.74 17.09
N GLU A 63 1.18 -9.15 16.45
CA GLU A 63 0.62 -7.85 16.79
C GLU A 63 -0.79 -8.00 17.37
N GLU A 64 -1.14 -7.19 18.38
CA GLU A 64 -2.49 -7.13 18.93
C GLU A 64 -3.41 -6.33 17.99
N ASN A 65 -4.12 -7.04 17.11
CA ASN A 65 -5.15 -6.42 16.27
C ASN A 65 -6.34 -7.36 16.07
N TYR A 66 -7.52 -6.77 15.89
CA TYR A 66 -8.79 -7.48 15.74
C TYR A 66 -9.14 -7.79 14.28
N LYS A 67 -8.48 -7.14 13.30
CA LYS A 67 -8.80 -7.30 11.88
C LYS A 67 -7.56 -7.31 11.00
N PRO A 68 -7.45 -8.26 10.05
CA PRO A 68 -6.39 -8.24 9.06
C PRO A 68 -6.56 -7.00 8.17
N GLY A 69 -5.44 -6.41 7.76
CA GLY A 69 -5.47 -5.16 7.02
C GLY A 69 -4.10 -4.80 6.46
N VAL A 70 -4.11 -3.83 5.55
CA VAL A 70 -2.90 -3.14 5.10
C VAL A 70 -3.08 -1.67 5.40
N TYR A 71 -2.20 -1.13 6.23
CA TYR A 71 -2.18 0.25 6.64
C TYR A 71 -0.98 0.94 6.01
N VAL A 72 -1.20 2.15 5.50
CA VAL A 72 -0.15 2.96 4.90
C VAL A 72 -0.05 4.25 5.69
N PHE A 73 1.11 4.46 6.30
CA PHE A 73 1.45 5.70 6.97
C PHE A 73 2.44 6.45 6.09
N ASP A 74 2.14 7.71 5.80
CA ASP A 74 3.00 8.58 5.00
C ASP A 74 2.96 9.99 5.60
N GLY A 75 4.10 10.36 6.20
CA GLY A 75 4.35 11.66 6.80
C GLY A 75 5.69 12.23 6.34
N GLU A 76 6.00 13.44 6.80
CA GLU A 76 7.20 14.19 6.37
C GLU A 76 8.51 13.45 6.66
N HIS A 77 8.57 12.69 7.75
CA HIS A 77 9.77 11.98 8.20
C HIS A 77 9.65 10.45 8.15
N HIS A 78 8.46 9.90 7.93
CA HIS A 78 8.20 8.47 8.07
C HIS A 78 7.23 7.98 7.00
N SER A 79 7.51 6.84 6.37
CA SER A 79 6.65 6.22 5.37
C SER A 79 6.69 4.70 5.54
N THR A 80 5.58 4.07 5.92
CA THR A 80 5.52 2.64 6.23
C THR A 80 4.32 1.93 5.64
N PHE A 81 4.54 0.66 5.29
CA PHE A 81 3.49 -0.34 5.17
C PHE A 81 3.42 -1.14 6.47
N ASP A 82 2.24 -1.27 7.03
CA ASP A 82 1.95 -2.25 8.07
C ASP A 82 0.92 -3.24 7.53
N ILE A 83 1.33 -4.49 7.39
CA ILE A 83 0.50 -5.56 6.86
C ILE A 83 0.22 -6.53 8.00
N GLU A 84 -1.04 -6.60 8.40
CA GLU A 84 -1.51 -7.51 9.42
C GLU A 84 -2.37 -8.59 8.77
N CYS A 85 -2.07 -9.84 9.08
CA CYS A 85 -2.72 -10.99 8.47
C CYS A 85 -2.98 -12.09 9.51
N ASN A 86 -4.08 -12.82 9.34
CA ASN A 86 -4.53 -13.84 10.29
C ASN A 86 -4.40 -15.27 9.72
N ARG A 87 -3.49 -15.45 8.76
CA ARG A 87 -3.08 -16.74 8.19
C ARG A 87 -1.79 -17.22 8.85
N ASN A 88 -1.53 -18.52 8.78
CA ASN A 88 -0.23 -19.03 9.17
C ASN A 88 0.85 -18.54 8.20
N LEU A 89 1.95 -18.05 8.76
CA LEU A 89 3.19 -17.72 8.09
C LEU A 89 3.01 -16.69 6.97
N CYS A 90 2.11 -15.74 7.17
CA CYS A 90 1.76 -14.75 6.14
C CYS A 90 2.60 -13.47 6.20
N ASN A 91 3.41 -13.24 7.24
CA ASN A 91 4.28 -12.06 7.32
C ASN A 91 5.65 -12.26 6.65
N THR A 92 5.65 -12.67 5.38
CA THR A 92 6.85 -12.96 4.57
C THR A 92 7.17 -11.83 3.59
N ASP A 93 8.37 -11.88 3.00
CA ASP A 93 8.76 -10.99 1.90
C ASP A 93 7.88 -11.19 0.65
N GLU A 94 7.38 -12.41 0.43
CA GLU A 94 6.44 -12.69 -0.65
C GLU A 94 5.14 -11.93 -0.44
N THR A 95 4.55 -11.98 0.75
CA THR A 95 3.33 -11.23 1.08
C THR A 95 3.55 -9.73 0.93
N LEU A 96 4.66 -9.19 1.43
CA LEU A 96 5.02 -7.79 1.25
C LEU A 96 5.10 -7.42 -0.23
N SER A 97 5.76 -8.24 -1.05
CA SER A 97 5.89 -8.03 -2.50
C SER A 97 4.53 -8.03 -3.20
N GLN A 98 3.66 -8.99 -2.88
CA GLN A 98 2.30 -9.08 -3.45
C GLN A 98 1.46 -7.83 -3.08
N VAL A 99 1.51 -7.39 -1.82
CA VAL A 99 0.81 -6.19 -1.37
C VAL A 99 1.35 -4.94 -2.06
N LYS A 100 2.68 -4.76 -2.13
CA LYS A 100 3.30 -3.65 -2.86
C LYS A 100 2.86 -3.62 -4.33
N ASN A 101 2.80 -4.78 -4.99
CA ASN A 101 2.36 -4.88 -6.38
C ASN A 101 0.89 -4.46 -6.55
N ILE A 102 -0.01 -4.91 -5.67
CA ILE A 102 -1.41 -4.48 -5.69
C ILE A 102 -1.52 -2.96 -5.55
N PHE A 103 -0.83 -2.37 -4.57
CA PHE A 103 -0.87 -0.93 -4.32
C PHE A 103 -0.32 -0.12 -5.50
N ASN A 104 0.77 -0.57 -6.12
CA ASN A 104 1.34 0.06 -7.32
C ASN A 104 0.38 -0.03 -8.51
N ASN A 105 -0.22 -1.20 -8.77
CA ASN A 105 -1.15 -1.42 -9.88
C ASN A 105 -2.42 -0.56 -9.79
N HIS A 106 -2.81 -0.14 -8.58
CA HIS A 106 -3.95 0.76 -8.35
C HIS A 106 -3.54 2.22 -8.12
N GLY A 107 -2.26 2.57 -8.33
CA GLY A 107 -1.76 3.94 -8.18
C GLY A 107 -1.87 4.49 -6.76
N LEU A 108 -1.82 3.61 -5.75
CA LEU A 108 -1.84 4.02 -4.34
C LEU A 108 -0.44 4.41 -3.86
N THR A 109 0.58 3.78 -4.44
CA THR A 109 2.00 4.07 -4.19
C THR A 109 2.77 4.26 -5.49
N ASP A 110 3.87 5.02 -5.43
CA ASP A 110 4.80 5.16 -6.55
C ASP A 110 5.73 3.94 -6.68
N ALA A 111 6.67 4.00 -7.64
CA ALA A 111 7.67 2.95 -7.85
C ALA A 111 8.59 2.70 -6.65
N ASN A 112 8.67 3.66 -5.72
CA ASN A 112 9.45 3.55 -4.47
C ASN A 112 8.55 3.16 -3.29
N GLY A 113 7.29 2.80 -3.53
CA GLY A 113 6.35 2.43 -2.49
C GLY A 113 5.82 3.62 -1.67
N ARG A 114 6.15 4.87 -1.99
CA ARG A 114 5.64 6.03 -1.26
C ARG A 114 4.19 6.27 -1.66
N ARG A 115 3.36 6.69 -0.71
CA ARG A 115 1.99 7.10 -1.04
C ARG A 115 2.05 8.22 -2.07
N ILE A 116 1.39 8.03 -3.20
CA ILE A 116 1.26 9.10 -4.20
C ILE A 116 0.38 10.15 -3.54
N ALA A 117 0.94 11.31 -3.16
CA ALA A 117 0.15 12.45 -2.71
C ALA A 117 -0.88 12.78 -3.80
N ASP A 118 -2.06 13.31 -3.44
CA ASP A 118 -3.01 13.78 -4.44
C ASP A 118 -2.37 14.94 -5.19
N GLY A 119 -1.61 14.61 -6.24
CA GLY A 119 -1.20 15.55 -7.24
C GLY A 119 -2.50 16.10 -7.75
N ASN A 120 -2.73 17.39 -7.46
CA ASN A 120 -3.47 18.27 -8.33
C ASN A 120 -3.39 17.68 -9.72
N LYS A 121 -4.53 17.28 -10.28
CA LYS A 121 -4.65 17.17 -11.73
C LYS A 121 -4.26 18.56 -12.23
N LYS A 122 -2.96 18.83 -12.38
CA LYS A 122 -2.46 19.89 -13.22
C LYS A 122 -2.87 19.39 -14.58
N MET A 123 -4.10 19.78 -14.93
CA MET A 123 -4.61 19.85 -16.27
C MET A 123 -3.40 20.20 -17.13
N VAL A 124 -2.94 19.24 -17.92
CA VAL A 124 -1.95 19.49 -18.96
C VAL A 124 -2.67 20.35 -19.99
N SER A 125 -2.88 21.62 -19.66
CA SER A 125 -3.26 22.68 -20.58
C SER A 125 -1.96 23.29 -21.09
N SER A 126 -1.15 22.44 -21.72
CA SER A 126 0.09 22.83 -22.38
C SER A 126 0.07 22.20 -23.77
N PHE A 127 -0.71 22.79 -24.68
CA PHE A 127 -0.34 22.88 -26.11
C PHE A 127 -1.34 23.65 -26.99
N LEU A 128 -2.61 23.79 -26.59
CA LEU A 128 -3.64 24.34 -27.49
C LEU A 128 -3.81 25.87 -27.43
N MET A 129 -3.37 26.55 -26.37
CA MET A 129 -3.58 28.00 -26.25
C MET A 129 -2.47 28.84 -26.93
N THR A 130 -1.26 28.31 -27.06
CA THR A 130 -0.16 28.98 -27.78
C THR A 130 -0.33 28.95 -29.30
N LEU A 131 -1.02 27.94 -29.85
CA LEU A 131 -1.35 27.88 -31.28
C LEU A 131 -2.41 28.91 -31.68
N ALA A 132 -3.33 29.29 -30.77
CA ALA A 132 -4.33 30.31 -31.06
C ALA A 132 -3.75 31.73 -31.17
N MET A 133 -2.63 32.04 -30.50
CA MET A 133 -2.00 33.36 -30.59
C MET A 133 -1.16 33.56 -31.86
N ILE A 134 -0.63 32.49 -32.47
CA ILE A 134 0.14 32.59 -33.71
C ILE A 134 -0.79 32.88 -34.90
N PHE A 135 -2.00 32.34 -34.93
CA PHE A 135 -2.95 32.61 -36.02
C PHE A 135 -3.51 34.04 -36.04
N ILE A 136 -3.54 34.75 -34.90
CA ILE A 136 -4.03 36.14 -34.85
C ILE A 136 -2.96 37.12 -35.35
N ILE A 137 -1.67 36.81 -35.17
CA ILE A 137 -0.57 37.67 -35.63
C ILE A 137 -0.41 37.61 -37.16
N PHE A 138 -0.65 36.45 -37.78
CA PHE A 138 -0.57 36.30 -39.24
C PHE A 138 -1.83 36.74 -40.00
N TYR A 139 -2.94 37.06 -39.33
CA TYR A 139 -4.17 37.56 -39.98
C TYR A 139 -4.24 39.10 -40.06
N HIS A 140 -3.30 39.81 -39.42
CA HIS A 140 -3.24 41.27 -39.38
C HIS A 140 -1.95 41.87 -39.97
N PHE A 141 -1.22 41.10 -40.77
CA PHE A 141 -0.15 41.57 -41.64
C PHE A 141 -0.42 41.19 -43.09
#